data_AF-A0A4Q2Y3S0-F1
#
_entry.id   AF-A0A4Q2Y3S0-F1
#
_cell.length_a   1.000
_cell.length_b   1.000
_cell.length_c   1.000
_cell.angle_alpha   90.00
_cell.angle_beta   90.00
_cell.angle_gamma   90.00
#
_symmetry.space_group_name_H-M   'P 1'
#
loop_
_entity.id
_entity.type
_entity.pdbx_description
1 polymer ?
#
loop_
_entity_poly.entity_id
_entity_poly.type
_entity_poly.pdbx_seq_one_letter_code
_entity_poly.pdbx_strand_id
1 'polypeptide(L)'
;MTARSLLIFPLLAAFSHAAPVKSGHATAEWITGATAIEGGKPIQTGIRLVIEEGWHSYWINPGESGMKLKVVWDLPEGWTAGEVGHPAPKKFLTGELPGYGYEGEVVFPVTLTPPAGASGSVELGAKVSWLTCNDASCIPGKAELKLSPAAGTAAHAEAIGKARALVPQPLEGLKLDVSETGDAVALTLV
;
A
#
# COMPACT_ATOMS: atom_id res chain seq x y z
N MET A 1 20.52 -37.81 47.31
CA MET A 1 20.21 -36.39 47.06
C MET A 1 20.48 -36.11 45.59
N THR A 2 19.46 -36.19 44.73
CA THR A 2 19.56 -35.93 43.29
C THR A 2 18.80 -34.64 42.99
N ALA A 3 19.54 -33.55 42.75
CA ALA A 3 18.97 -32.26 42.41
C ALA A 3 18.50 -32.27 40.95
N ARG A 4 17.19 -32.17 40.74
CA ARG A 4 16.59 -31.93 39.42
C ARG A 4 16.69 -30.44 39.11
N SER A 5 17.64 -30.06 38.26
CA SER A 5 17.65 -28.73 37.64
C SER A 5 16.45 -28.58 36.71
N LEU A 6 15.51 -27.70 37.05
CA LEU A 6 14.52 -27.21 36.11
C LEU A 6 15.18 -26.21 35.16
N LEU A 7 15.33 -26.59 33.89
CA LEU A 7 15.66 -25.66 32.81
C LEU A 7 14.41 -24.83 32.48
N ILE A 8 14.44 -23.56 32.85
CA ILE A 8 13.44 -22.56 32.42
C ILE A 8 13.84 -22.13 31.01
N PHE A 9 13.08 -22.60 30.02
CA PHE A 9 13.22 -22.15 28.63
C PHE A 9 12.61 -20.74 28.50
N PRO A 10 13.37 -19.72 28.08
CA PRO A 10 12.80 -18.41 27.82
C PRO A 10 11.90 -18.51 26.59
N LEU A 11 10.61 -18.20 26.77
CA LEU A 11 9.64 -18.12 25.69
C LEU A 11 9.97 -16.85 24.87
N LEU A 12 10.76 -16.98 23.81
CA LEU A 12 10.91 -15.93 22.82
C LEU A 12 9.53 -15.71 22.16
N ALA A 13 8.88 -14.59 22.49
CA ALA A 13 7.73 -14.11 21.76
C ALA A 13 8.19 -13.73 20.35
N ALA A 14 7.95 -14.61 19.38
CA ALA A 14 8.14 -14.30 17.97
C ALA A 14 7.11 -13.22 17.59
N PHE A 15 7.55 -11.98 17.47
CA PHE A 15 6.76 -10.93 16.83
C PHE A 15 6.57 -11.32 15.36
N SER A 16 5.42 -11.90 15.07
CA SER A 16 5.02 -12.26 13.71
C SER A 16 4.81 -10.97 12.91
N HIS A 17 5.88 -10.49 12.27
CA HIS A 17 5.79 -9.46 11.25
C HIS A 17 5.18 -10.07 10.00
N ALA A 18 4.31 -9.31 9.35
CA ALA A 18 3.79 -9.64 8.03
C ALA A 18 4.96 -9.90 7.09
N ALA A 19 5.11 -11.13 6.59
CA ALA A 19 6.22 -11.47 5.71
C ALA A 19 6.04 -10.80 4.35
N PRO A 20 7.06 -10.12 3.81
CA PRO A 20 7.03 -9.61 2.44
C PRO A 20 6.85 -10.75 1.43
N VAL A 21 6.03 -10.54 0.41
CA VAL A 21 5.72 -11.53 -0.64
C VAL A 21 6.30 -11.05 -1.96
N LYS A 22 7.22 -11.83 -2.54
CA LYS A 22 7.77 -11.58 -3.87
C LYS A 22 6.84 -12.15 -4.95
N SER A 23 6.46 -11.34 -5.93
CA SER A 23 5.64 -11.77 -7.08
C SER A 23 5.79 -10.81 -8.25
N GLY A 24 5.83 -11.32 -9.48
CA GLY A 24 6.29 -10.53 -10.63
C GLY A 24 7.68 -9.94 -10.35
N HIS A 25 7.89 -8.68 -10.71
CA HIS A 25 9.14 -7.95 -10.44
C HIS A 25 9.04 -6.98 -9.25
N ALA A 26 8.26 -7.35 -8.23
CA ALA A 26 8.14 -6.56 -7.02
C ALA A 26 7.95 -7.41 -5.76
N THR A 27 8.30 -6.84 -4.61
CA THR A 27 8.02 -7.40 -3.28
C THR A 27 6.94 -6.55 -2.62
N ALA A 28 5.83 -7.18 -2.24
CA ALA A 28 4.70 -6.53 -1.58
C ALA A 28 4.69 -6.84 -0.07
N GLU A 29 4.34 -5.86 0.75
CA GLU A 29 4.21 -5.99 2.21
C GLU A 29 3.06 -5.09 2.70
N TRP A 30 2.29 -5.53 3.69
CA TRP A 30 1.31 -4.67 4.34
C TRP A 30 1.90 -4.17 5.66
N ILE A 31 2.15 -2.87 5.72
CA ILE A 31 2.80 -2.21 6.84
C ILE A 31 1.81 -1.37 7.65
N THR A 32 2.02 -1.28 8.97
CA THR A 32 1.28 -0.40 9.89
C THR A 32 2.24 0.48 10.67
N GLY A 33 1.82 1.70 10.97
CA GLY A 33 2.53 2.58 11.90
C GLY A 33 2.03 2.47 13.35
N ALA A 34 0.93 1.75 13.61
CA ALA A 34 0.32 1.67 14.93
C ALA A 34 0.90 0.52 15.77
N THR A 35 1.08 0.79 17.06
CA THR A 35 1.60 -0.17 18.05
C THR A 35 0.50 -0.75 18.95
N ALA A 36 -0.74 -0.28 18.80
CA ALA A 36 -1.91 -0.73 19.55
C ALA A 36 -3.18 -0.56 18.72
N ILE A 37 -4.21 -1.33 19.07
CA ILE A 37 -5.56 -1.20 18.51
C ILE A 37 -6.43 -0.52 19.57
N GLU A 38 -7.10 0.54 19.15
CA GLU A 38 -8.14 1.19 19.94
C GLU A 38 -9.45 1.14 19.15
N GLY A 39 -10.47 0.50 19.72
CA GLY A 39 -11.76 0.31 19.07
C GLY A 39 -12.36 1.63 18.56
N GLY A 40 -12.85 1.62 17.31
CA GLY A 40 -13.41 2.79 16.64
C GLY A 40 -12.39 3.84 16.19
N LYS A 41 -11.12 3.74 16.55
CA LYS A 41 -10.09 4.72 16.12
C LYS A 41 -9.40 4.29 14.83
N PRO A 42 -9.32 5.17 13.82
CA PRO A 42 -8.63 4.86 12.56
C PRO A 42 -7.14 4.55 12.75
N ILE A 43 -6.64 3.56 12.03
CA ILE A 43 -5.26 3.12 11.98
C ILE A 43 -4.71 3.41 10.58
N GLN A 44 -3.56 4.09 10.53
CA GLN A 44 -2.85 4.36 9.28
C GLN A 44 -1.95 3.17 8.92
N THR A 45 -2.21 2.59 7.76
CA THR A 45 -1.44 1.47 7.20
C THR A 45 -1.06 1.77 5.75
N GLY A 46 -0.30 0.89 5.11
CA GLY A 46 -0.02 1.01 3.69
C GLY A 46 0.41 -0.30 3.05
N ILE A 47 0.08 -0.47 1.78
CA ILE A 47 0.63 -1.54 0.95
C ILE A 47 1.95 -1.03 0.38
N ARG A 48 3.07 -1.56 0.85
CA ARG A 48 4.41 -1.22 0.37
C ARG A 48 4.77 -2.13 -0.80
N LEU A 49 5.27 -1.55 -1.87
CA LEU A 49 5.75 -2.26 -3.05
C LEU A 49 7.18 -1.83 -3.35
N VAL A 50 8.12 -2.77 -3.28
CA VAL A 50 9.52 -2.60 -3.70
C VAL A 50 9.70 -3.25 -5.06
N ILE A 51 9.89 -2.42 -6.08
CA ILE A 51 9.98 -2.77 -7.48
C ILE A 51 11.45 -2.99 -7.84
N GLU A 52 11.74 -4.04 -8.61
CA GLU A 52 13.10 -4.32 -9.08
C GLU A 52 13.64 -3.20 -9.97
N GLU A 53 14.96 -3.04 -9.98
CA GLU A 53 15.64 -2.10 -10.85
C GLU A 53 15.34 -2.40 -12.33
N GLY A 54 15.05 -1.35 -13.11
CA GLY A 54 14.63 -1.47 -14.51
C GLY A 54 13.16 -1.83 -14.73
N TRP A 55 12.38 -1.99 -13.65
CA TRP A 55 10.94 -2.25 -13.71
C TRP A 55 10.14 -1.09 -13.11
N HIS A 56 8.88 -0.97 -13.52
CA HIS A 56 7.92 -0.02 -12.99
C HIS A 56 6.56 -0.66 -12.72
N SER A 57 5.80 -0.05 -11.82
CA SER A 57 4.38 -0.34 -11.61
C SER A 57 3.55 0.93 -11.82
N TYR A 58 2.22 0.84 -11.84
CA TYR A 58 1.37 1.89 -12.39
C TYR A 58 0.57 2.68 -11.36
N TRP A 59 0.28 3.93 -11.72
CA TRP A 59 -0.63 4.81 -11.02
C TRP A 59 -2.09 4.42 -11.23
N ILE A 60 -3.02 5.13 -10.57
CA ILE A 60 -4.46 4.91 -10.74
C ILE A 60 -4.92 5.09 -12.20
N ASN A 61 -4.30 6.02 -12.91
CA ASN A 61 -4.39 6.13 -14.37
C ASN A 61 -3.08 5.64 -14.99
N PRO A 62 -3.02 4.40 -15.48
CA PRO A 62 -1.78 3.80 -15.96
C PRO A 62 -1.32 4.30 -17.34
N GLY A 63 -2.17 5.01 -18.08
CA GLY A 63 -2.02 5.17 -19.54
C GLY A 63 -2.64 4.00 -20.29
N GLU A 64 -2.20 3.77 -21.52
CA GLU A 64 -2.85 2.84 -22.46
C GLU A 64 -2.64 1.36 -22.13
N SER A 65 -1.49 0.99 -21.54
CA SER A 65 -1.07 -0.43 -21.45
C SER A 65 -0.83 -0.96 -20.04
N GLY A 66 -1.14 -0.20 -18.99
CA GLY A 66 -0.85 -0.61 -17.60
C GLY A 66 -2.08 -1.01 -16.78
N MET A 67 -1.82 -1.45 -15.55
CA MET A 67 -2.87 -1.83 -14.59
C MET A 67 -2.53 -1.28 -13.21
N LYS A 68 -3.48 -0.56 -12.61
CA LYS A 68 -3.37 -0.07 -11.23
C LYS A 68 -3.31 -1.23 -10.22
N LEU A 69 -2.69 -0.98 -9.08
CA LEU A 69 -2.78 -1.88 -7.93
C LEU A 69 -4.25 -2.03 -7.50
N LYS A 70 -4.68 -3.28 -7.30
CA LYS A 70 -6.00 -3.64 -6.80
C LYS A 70 -5.84 -4.38 -5.48
N VAL A 71 -6.70 -4.05 -4.51
CA VAL A 71 -6.79 -4.74 -3.23
C VAL A 71 -8.19 -5.31 -3.05
N VAL A 72 -8.26 -6.56 -2.62
CA VAL A 72 -9.47 -7.22 -2.14
C VAL A 72 -9.25 -7.53 -0.68
N TRP A 73 -10.02 -6.89 0.18
CA TRP A 73 -9.89 -6.98 1.63
C TRP A 73 -10.56 -8.26 2.16
N ASP A 74 -9.87 -8.94 3.07
CA ASP A 74 -10.37 -10.08 3.84
C ASP A 74 -10.28 -9.71 5.33
N LEU A 75 -11.27 -8.95 5.79
CA LEU A 75 -11.27 -8.36 7.13
C LEU A 75 -12.29 -9.07 8.02
N PRO A 76 -12.00 -9.22 9.32
CA PRO A 76 -12.98 -9.69 10.29
C PRO A 76 -14.20 -8.77 10.35
N GLU A 77 -15.32 -9.29 10.88
CA GLU A 77 -16.56 -8.53 11.02
C GLU A 77 -16.35 -7.19 11.75
N GLY A 78 -16.98 -6.14 11.22
CA GLY A 78 -16.93 -4.79 11.77
C GLY A 78 -15.67 -3.98 11.44
N TRP A 79 -14.63 -4.59 10.85
CA TRP A 79 -13.50 -3.85 10.32
C TRP A 79 -13.82 -3.27 8.94
N THR A 80 -13.34 -2.06 8.69
CA THR A 80 -13.48 -1.40 7.39
C THR A 80 -12.15 -0.88 6.88
N ALA A 81 -11.93 -0.96 5.58
CA ALA A 81 -10.83 -0.29 4.89
C ALA A 81 -11.36 0.89 4.08
N GLY A 82 -10.71 2.03 4.22
CA GLY A 82 -10.95 3.21 3.38
C GLY A 82 -10.40 3.02 1.97
N GLU A 83 -10.47 4.09 1.18
CA GLU A 83 -9.88 4.10 -0.16
C GLU A 83 -8.36 3.94 -0.10
N VAL A 84 -7.81 3.25 -1.09
CA VAL A 84 -6.38 3.13 -1.28
C VAL A 84 -5.87 4.44 -1.87
N GLY A 85 -5.03 5.14 -1.12
CA GLY A 85 -4.37 6.34 -1.60
C GLY A 85 -3.31 5.99 -2.64
N HIS A 86 -3.29 6.76 -3.73
CA HIS A 86 -2.29 6.64 -4.79
C HIS A 86 -1.40 7.90 -4.78
N PRO A 87 -0.16 7.81 -4.27
CA PRO A 87 0.79 8.91 -4.35
C PRO A 87 0.95 9.45 -5.78
N ALA A 88 1.29 10.73 -5.91
CA ALA A 88 1.53 11.34 -7.21
C ALA A 88 2.59 10.55 -8.01
N PRO A 89 2.34 10.24 -9.28
CA PRO A 89 3.20 9.37 -10.07
C PRO A 89 4.35 10.13 -10.73
N LYS A 90 5.30 9.38 -11.25
CA LYS A 90 6.20 9.85 -12.31
C LYS A 90 5.59 9.53 -13.67
N LYS A 91 5.91 10.36 -14.66
CA LYS A 91 5.68 10.04 -16.08
C LYS A 91 6.90 9.28 -16.61
N PHE A 92 6.68 8.20 -17.34
CA PHE A 92 7.71 7.43 -18.04
C PHE A 92 7.20 7.00 -19.43
N LEU A 93 8.07 6.40 -20.22
CA LEU A 93 7.72 5.71 -21.44
C LEU A 93 7.88 4.20 -21.21
N THR A 94 6.89 3.42 -21.63
CA THR A 94 7.02 1.95 -21.77
C THR A 94 7.08 1.67 -23.27
N GLY A 95 8.27 1.43 -23.80
CA GLY A 95 8.49 1.53 -25.25
C GLY A 95 8.24 2.96 -25.74
N GLU A 96 7.28 3.17 -26.64
CA GLU A 96 6.91 4.51 -27.15
C GLU A 96 5.67 5.10 -26.46
N LEU A 97 5.02 4.35 -25.57
CA LEU A 97 3.75 4.74 -24.96
C LEU A 97 3.97 5.47 -23.63
N PRO A 98 3.36 6.66 -23.42
CA PRO A 98 3.45 7.36 -22.14
C PRO A 98 2.66 6.61 -21.05
N GLY A 99 3.34 6.37 -19.94
CA GLY A 99 2.76 5.78 -18.74
C GLY A 99 2.95 6.67 -17.51
N TYR A 100 2.13 6.43 -16.49
CA TYR A 100 2.27 7.05 -15.18
C TYR A 100 2.37 5.99 -14.10
N GLY A 101 3.32 6.14 -13.19
CA GLY A 101 3.50 5.18 -12.11
C GLY A 101 4.76 5.40 -11.28
N TYR A 102 5.39 4.30 -10.90
CA TYR A 102 6.39 4.23 -9.85
C TYR A 102 7.54 3.29 -10.21
N GLU A 103 8.73 3.66 -9.75
CA GLU A 103 9.97 2.87 -9.82
C GLU A 103 10.58 2.85 -8.41
N GLY A 104 11.39 1.84 -8.09
CA GLY A 104 12.00 1.71 -6.77
C GLY A 104 10.98 1.34 -5.71
N GLU A 105 10.55 2.29 -4.87
CA GLU A 105 9.60 2.01 -3.78
C GLU A 105 8.39 2.94 -3.84
N VAL A 106 7.21 2.36 -3.61
CA VAL A 106 5.97 3.10 -3.38
C VAL A 106 5.20 2.48 -2.22
N VAL A 107 4.58 3.32 -1.39
CA VAL A 107 3.61 2.89 -0.37
C VAL A 107 2.24 3.45 -0.76
N PHE A 108 1.24 2.58 -0.82
CA PHE A 108 -0.15 2.95 -1.05
C PHE A 108 -0.86 3.06 0.30
N PRO A 109 -1.03 4.26 0.87
CA PRO A 109 -1.62 4.43 2.20
C PRO A 109 -3.09 4.02 2.21
N VAL A 110 -3.51 3.38 3.28
CA VAL A 110 -4.91 2.99 3.51
C VAL A 110 -5.24 3.12 4.99
N THR A 111 -6.39 3.73 5.25
CA THR A 111 -6.93 3.84 6.61
C THR A 111 -7.79 2.63 6.92
N LEU A 112 -7.49 1.95 8.03
CA LEU A 112 -8.33 0.87 8.57
C LEU A 112 -9.06 1.38 9.80
N THR A 113 -10.33 0.99 9.98
CA THR A 113 -11.09 1.34 11.17
C THR A 113 -11.58 0.06 11.85
N PRO A 114 -11.18 -0.20 13.10
CA PRO A 114 -11.71 -1.30 13.90
C PRO A 114 -13.13 -0.99 14.40
N PRO A 115 -13.95 -2.02 14.71
CA PRO A 115 -15.21 -1.81 15.40
C PRO A 115 -14.97 -1.23 16.81
N ALA A 116 -15.96 -0.54 17.38
CA ALA A 116 -15.83 0.19 18.64
C ALA A 116 -15.35 -0.67 19.84
N GLY A 117 -15.67 -1.97 19.84
CA GLY A 117 -15.26 -2.92 20.89
C GLY A 117 -13.94 -3.67 20.62
N ALA A 118 -13.23 -3.34 19.53
CA ALA A 118 -12.01 -4.07 19.19
C ALA A 118 -10.92 -3.84 20.24
N SER A 119 -10.31 -4.95 20.68
CA SER A 119 -9.15 -4.98 21.56
C SER A 119 -8.36 -6.26 21.31
N GLY A 120 -7.11 -6.30 21.78
CA GLY A 120 -6.27 -7.49 21.68
C GLY A 120 -5.57 -7.67 20.32
N SER A 121 -5.27 -8.92 19.99
CA SER A 121 -4.58 -9.31 18.76
C SER A 121 -5.59 -9.79 17.71
N VAL A 122 -5.46 -9.28 16.49
CA VAL A 122 -6.23 -9.71 15.32
C VAL A 122 -5.31 -9.72 14.11
N GLU A 123 -5.55 -10.65 13.20
CA GLU A 123 -4.88 -10.69 11.90
C GLU A 123 -5.88 -10.22 10.83
N LEU A 124 -5.44 -9.27 10.01
CA LEU A 124 -6.21 -8.76 8.86
C LEU A 124 -5.64 -9.33 7.58
N GLY A 125 -6.49 -9.67 6.61
CA GLY A 125 -6.09 -10.21 5.31
C GLY A 125 -6.34 -9.24 4.15
N ALA A 126 -5.49 -9.31 3.13
CA ALA A 126 -5.68 -8.60 1.87
C ALA A 126 -5.10 -9.39 0.70
N LYS A 127 -5.83 -9.50 -0.40
CA LYS A 127 -5.33 -10.00 -1.68
C LYS A 127 -5.01 -8.83 -2.58
N VAL A 128 -3.74 -8.71 -2.95
CA VAL A 128 -3.23 -7.58 -3.75
C VAL A 128 -2.80 -8.10 -5.11
N SER A 129 -3.13 -7.37 -6.17
CA SER A 129 -2.64 -7.64 -7.52
C SER A 129 -2.18 -6.36 -8.20
N TRP A 130 -1.12 -6.45 -8.98
CA TRP A 130 -0.53 -5.34 -9.71
C TRP A 130 0.11 -5.83 -11.02
N LEU A 131 0.61 -4.90 -11.82
CA LEU A 131 1.42 -5.19 -13.00
C LEU A 131 2.80 -4.55 -12.83
N THR A 132 3.84 -5.29 -13.17
CA THR A 132 5.20 -4.77 -13.32
C THR A 132 5.61 -4.86 -14.77
N CYS A 133 6.07 -3.77 -15.36
CA CYS A 133 6.54 -3.75 -16.75
C CYS A 133 7.95 -3.18 -16.86
N ASN A 134 8.60 -3.51 -17.97
CA ASN A 134 9.79 -2.86 -18.50
C ASN A 134 9.57 -2.62 -20.00
N ASP A 135 10.61 -2.18 -20.72
CA ASP A 135 10.48 -1.87 -22.15
C ASP A 135 10.12 -3.06 -23.04
N ALA A 136 10.34 -4.29 -22.57
CA ALA A 136 10.14 -5.50 -23.34
C ALA A 136 8.88 -6.27 -22.97
N SER A 137 8.40 -6.16 -21.72
CA SER A 137 7.41 -7.10 -21.19
C SER A 137 6.68 -6.59 -19.95
N CYS A 138 5.54 -7.22 -19.68
CA CYS A 138 4.69 -6.96 -18.53
C CYS A 138 4.34 -8.26 -17.81
N ILE A 139 4.67 -8.33 -16.52
CA ILE A 139 4.49 -9.51 -15.67
C ILE A 139 3.51 -9.17 -14.54
N PRO A 140 2.35 -9.86 -14.44
CA PRO A 140 1.42 -9.68 -13.33
C PRO A 140 2.01 -10.15 -12.00
N GLY A 141 1.82 -9.36 -10.95
CA GLY A 141 2.15 -9.71 -9.58
C GLY A 141 0.89 -9.91 -8.74
N LYS A 142 0.95 -10.84 -7.79
CA LYS A 142 -0.12 -11.12 -6.82
C LYS A 142 0.46 -11.51 -5.46
N ALA A 143 -0.17 -11.06 -4.38
CA ALA A 143 0.19 -11.42 -3.02
C ALA A 143 -1.06 -11.58 -2.15
N GLU A 144 -1.04 -12.57 -1.27
CA GLU A 144 -1.93 -12.63 -0.10
C GLU A 144 -1.12 -12.09 1.09
N LEU A 145 -1.54 -10.93 1.59
CA LEU A 145 -0.87 -10.21 2.66
C LEU A 145 -1.68 -10.34 3.94
N LYS A 146 -0.96 -10.40 5.05
CA LYS A 146 -1.52 -10.39 6.40
C LYS A 146 -1.01 -9.17 7.13
N LEU A 147 -1.78 -8.64 8.07
CA LEU A 147 -1.35 -7.54 8.92
C LEU A 147 -1.79 -7.79 10.36
N SER A 148 -0.83 -7.69 11.28
CA SER A 148 -1.10 -7.50 12.71
C SER A 148 -1.12 -5.99 13.01
N PRO A 149 -2.29 -5.36 13.23
CA PRO A 149 -2.39 -3.89 13.22
C PRO A 149 -1.60 -3.18 14.33
N ALA A 150 -1.30 -3.89 15.43
CA ALA A 150 -0.52 -3.42 16.57
C ALA A 150 0.99 -3.74 16.46
N ALA A 151 1.48 -4.20 15.31
CA ALA A 151 2.88 -4.57 15.09
C ALA A 151 3.68 -3.48 14.33
N GLY A 152 3.31 -2.21 14.51
CA GLY A 152 3.91 -1.10 13.78
C GLY A 152 5.29 -0.70 14.27
N THR A 153 6.04 -0.04 13.39
CA THR A 153 7.36 0.53 13.70
C THR A 153 7.38 2.01 13.35
N ALA A 154 8.31 2.77 13.95
CA ALA A 154 8.50 4.18 13.62
C ALA A 154 8.86 4.40 12.13
N ALA A 155 9.66 3.49 11.55
CA ALA A 155 10.02 3.53 10.15
C ALA A 155 8.80 3.34 9.24
N HIS A 156 7.90 2.42 9.57
CA HIS A 156 6.65 2.24 8.83
C HIS A 156 5.73 3.46 8.96
N ALA A 157 5.60 4.01 10.17
CA ALA A 157 4.81 5.22 10.40
C ALA A 157 5.32 6.40 9.53
N GLU A 158 6.63 6.59 9.45
CA GLU A 158 7.26 7.60 8.60
C GLU A 158 7.00 7.35 7.11
N ALA A 159 7.19 6.12 6.63
CA ALA A 159 6.96 5.76 5.23
C ALA A 159 5.49 5.98 4.80
N ILE A 160 4.54 5.57 5.64
CA ILE A 160 3.10 5.79 5.42
C ILE A 160 2.77 7.29 5.43
N GLY A 161 3.34 8.04 6.37
CA GLY A 161 3.14 9.49 6.48
C GLY A 161 3.63 10.24 5.23
N LYS A 162 4.84 9.91 4.75
CA LYS A 162 5.40 10.48 3.51
C LYS A 162 4.52 10.17 2.30
N ALA A 163 4.11 8.90 2.15
CA ALA A 163 3.26 8.51 1.04
C ALA A 163 1.90 9.20 1.05
N ARG A 164 1.27 9.32 2.22
CA ARG A 164 0.01 10.04 2.40
C ARG A 164 0.12 11.52 2.03
N ALA A 165 1.23 12.18 2.36
CA ALA A 165 1.46 13.57 1.98
C ALA A 165 1.59 13.76 0.45
N LEU A 166 1.92 12.70 -0.29
CA LEU A 166 2.02 12.71 -1.75
C LEU A 166 0.72 12.32 -2.46
N VAL A 167 -0.33 11.90 -1.73
CA VAL A 167 -1.64 11.61 -2.33
C VAL A 167 -2.28 12.94 -2.73
N PRO A 168 -2.60 13.16 -4.03
CA PRO A 168 -3.23 14.39 -4.47
C PRO A 168 -4.51 14.69 -3.68
N GLN A 169 -4.62 15.92 -3.20
CA GLN A 169 -5.81 16.41 -2.53
C GLN A 169 -6.58 17.35 -3.45
N PRO A 170 -7.92 17.46 -3.31
CA PRO A 170 -8.68 18.51 -3.96
C PRO A 170 -8.07 19.89 -3.65
N LEU A 171 -7.91 20.72 -4.67
CA LEU A 171 -7.48 22.10 -4.51
C LEU A 171 -8.68 22.94 -4.08
N GLU A 172 -8.67 23.46 -2.87
CA GLU A 172 -9.75 24.33 -2.38
C GLU A 172 -9.72 25.69 -3.08
N GLY A 173 -10.89 26.19 -3.47
CA GLY A 173 -11.05 27.53 -4.04
C GLY A 173 -10.63 27.68 -5.51
N LEU A 174 -10.08 26.64 -6.14
CA LEU A 174 -9.75 26.62 -7.56
C LEU A 174 -10.88 25.98 -8.37
N LYS A 175 -11.24 26.59 -9.49
CA LYS A 175 -12.15 26.01 -10.47
C LYS A 175 -11.36 25.57 -11.69
N LEU A 176 -11.73 24.41 -12.22
CA LEU A 176 -11.22 23.94 -13.50
C LEU A 176 -12.21 24.35 -14.59
N ASP A 177 -11.80 25.27 -15.44
CA ASP A 177 -12.48 25.56 -16.71
C ASP A 177 -11.93 24.63 -17.79
N VAL A 178 -12.82 24.04 -18.57
CA VAL A 178 -12.50 23.07 -19.62
C VAL A 178 -13.13 23.56 -20.91
N SER A 179 -12.30 23.79 -21.93
CA SER A 179 -12.78 24.18 -23.26
C SER A 179 -12.20 23.27 -24.34
N GLU A 180 -13.04 22.85 -25.27
CA GLU A 180 -12.64 22.03 -26.42
C GLU A 180 -12.41 22.92 -27.65
N THR A 181 -11.34 22.66 -28.40
CA THR A 181 -11.02 23.37 -29.64
C THR A 181 -10.56 22.36 -30.69
N GLY A 182 -11.51 21.89 -31.50
CA GLY A 182 -11.27 20.79 -32.44
C GLY A 182 -10.89 19.52 -31.67
N ASP A 183 -9.70 18.99 -31.94
CA ASP A 183 -9.16 17.78 -31.29
C ASP A 183 -8.37 18.08 -29.99
N ALA A 184 -8.40 19.32 -29.51
CA ALA A 184 -7.68 19.73 -28.30
C ALA A 184 -8.63 20.01 -27.13
N VAL A 185 -8.21 19.63 -25.93
CA VAL A 185 -8.84 20.02 -24.66
C VAL A 185 -7.90 20.99 -23.94
N ALA A 186 -8.37 22.22 -23.70
CA ALA A 186 -7.66 23.20 -22.89
C ALA A 186 -8.22 23.19 -21.46
N LEU A 187 -7.31 23.16 -20.49
CA LEU A 187 -7.61 23.15 -19.06
C LEU A 187 -7.08 24.45 -18.44
N THR A 188 -7.98 25.29 -17.91
CA THR A 188 -7.61 26.53 -17.25
C THR A 188 -8.00 26.46 -15.77
N LEU A 189 -7.05 26.75 -14.89
CA LEU A 189 -7.33 26.92 -13.47
C LEU A 189 -7.71 28.38 -13.23
N VAL A 190 -8.93 28.62 -12.75
CA VAL A 190 -9.51 29.96 -12.50
C VAL A 190 -9.94 30.14 -11.04
#